data_AF-A0A0H4KUJ7-F1
#
_entry.id   AF-A0A0H4KUJ7-F1
#
_cell.length_a   1.000
_cell.length_b   1.000
_cell.length_c   1.000
_cell.angle_alpha   90.00
_cell.angle_beta   90.00
_cell.angle_gamma   90.00
#
_symmetry.space_group_name_H-M   'P 1'
#
loop_
_entity.id
_entity.type
_entity.pdbx_description
1 polymer ?
#
loop_
_entity_poly.entity_id
_entity_poly.type
_entity_poly.pdbx_seq_one_letter_code
_entity_poly.pdbx_strand_id
1 'polypeptide(L)' 'MFFRKKIKKESKESFCLHEWQLVDYYTDTFNTGVAVEVDDYYKLGCPKCKTYKSVEEYELFRMRDLGLIKDN' A
#
# COMPACT_ATOMS: atom_id res chain seq x y z
N MET A 1 17.51 -31.45 28.25
CA MET A 1 17.34 -30.75 26.95
C MET A 1 15.85 -30.60 26.67
N PHE A 2 15.28 -29.39 26.83
CA PHE A 2 13.86 -29.15 26.58
C PHE A 2 13.68 -28.42 25.25
N PHE A 3 13.31 -29.15 24.21
CA PHE A 3 12.94 -28.56 22.92
C PHE A 3 11.56 -27.92 23.03
N ARG A 4 11.53 -26.60 23.27
CA ARG A 4 10.33 -25.78 23.13
C ARG A 4 9.98 -25.70 21.65
N LYS A 5 9.04 -26.54 21.19
CA LYS A 5 8.38 -26.39 19.87
C LYS A 5 7.74 -25.00 19.82
N LYS A 6 8.32 -24.09 19.03
CA LYS A 6 7.68 -22.82 18.67
C LYS A 6 6.46 -23.15 17.81
N ILE A 7 5.27 -23.06 18.41
CA ILE A 7 4.00 -23.11 17.69
C ILE A 7 4.00 -21.90 16.75
N LYS A 8 4.24 -22.13 15.46
CA LYS A 8 3.93 -21.14 14.42
C LYS A 8 2.43 -20.92 14.50
N LYS A 9 2.00 -19.76 15.00
CA LYS A 9 0.64 -19.26 14.81
C LYS A 9 0.47 -19.17 13.30
N GLU A 10 -0.25 -20.12 12.71
CA GLU A 10 -0.88 -19.95 11.42
C GLU A 10 -1.74 -18.69 11.53
N SER A 11 -1.19 -17.57 11.07
CA SER A 11 -1.92 -16.34 10.87
C SER A 11 -3.02 -16.69 9.88
N LYS A 12 -4.26 -16.80 10.37
CA LYS A 12 -5.48 -16.83 9.58
C LYS A 12 -5.25 -15.90 8.39
N GLU A 13 -5.15 -16.45 7.18
CA GLU A 13 -5.18 -15.68 5.97
C GLU A 13 -6.51 -14.94 5.96
N SER A 14 -6.51 -13.73 6.50
CA SER A 14 -7.62 -12.82 6.37
C SER A 14 -7.61 -12.38 4.91
N PHE A 15 -8.26 -13.20 4.07
CA PHE A 15 -8.65 -12.82 2.72
C PHE A 15 -9.52 -11.58 2.84
N CYS A 16 -8.90 -10.41 2.81
CA CYS A 16 -9.58 -9.16 2.66
C CYS A 16 -9.71 -8.91 1.16
N LEU A 17 -10.95 -8.83 0.71
CA LEU A 17 -11.28 -8.12 -0.51
C LEU A 17 -10.91 -6.65 -0.24
N HIS A 18 -9.66 -6.29 -0.56
CA HIS A 18 -9.13 -4.98 -0.29
C HIS A 18 -9.97 -3.95 -1.05
N GLU A 19 -10.68 -3.12 -0.31
CA GLU A 19 -11.31 -1.92 -0.84
C GLU A 19 -10.30 -0.79 -0.67
N TRP A 20 -9.56 -0.49 -1.73
CA TRP A 20 -8.57 0.58 -1.68
C TRP A 20 -9.29 1.93 -1.72
N GLN A 21 -8.95 2.79 -0.77
CA GLN A 21 -9.40 4.16 -0.70
C GLN A 21 -8.19 5.07 -0.64
N LEU A 22 -8.27 6.23 -1.29
CA LEU A 22 -7.20 7.23 -1.21
C LEU A 22 -7.25 7.88 0.18
N VAL A 23 -6.16 7.75 0.94
CA VAL A 23 -6.07 8.23 2.32
C VAL A 23 -5.21 9.47 2.40
N ASP A 24 -4.06 9.46 1.73
CA ASP A 24 -3.05 10.51 1.86
C ASP A 24 -2.25 10.67 0.56
N TYR A 25 -1.50 11.78 0.46
CA TYR A 25 -0.56 12.01 -0.63
C TYR A 25 0.74 12.55 -0.03
N TYR A 26 1.88 12.12 -0.55
CA TYR A 26 3.17 12.62 -0.11
C TYR A 26 4.14 12.69 -1.29
N THR A 27 5.04 13.66 -1.23
CA THR A 27 6.03 13.92 -2.26
C THR A 27 7.40 13.56 -1.73
N ASP A 28 8.11 12.68 -2.42
CA ASP A 28 9.48 12.32 -2.08
C ASP A 28 10.43 13.01 -3.06
N THR A 29 11.50 13.60 -2.53
CA THR A 29 12.53 14.24 -3.36
C THR A 29 13.79 13.39 -3.32
N PHE A 30 14.24 12.90 -4.48
CA PHE A 30 15.51 12.19 -4.57
C PHE A 30 16.49 12.92 -5.50
N ASN A 31 17.77 12.84 -5.13
CA ASN A 31 18.85 13.45 -5.89
C ASN A 31 19.48 12.39 -6.79
N THR A 32 19.29 12.50 -8.09
CA THR A 32 19.88 11.59 -9.08
C THR A 32 21.34 11.92 -9.40
N GLY A 33 21.92 12.90 -8.73
CA GLY A 33 23.28 13.41 -8.98
C GLY A 33 23.36 14.41 -10.14
N VAL A 34 22.29 14.55 -10.93
CA VAL A 34 22.17 15.51 -12.03
C VAL A 34 21.06 16.53 -11.75
N ALA A 35 19.95 16.09 -11.14
CA ALA A 35 18.84 16.96 -10.74
C ALA A 35 18.20 16.44 -9.44
N VAL A 36 17.49 17.34 -8.76
CA VAL A 36 16.54 16.95 -7.71
C VAL A 36 15.22 16.68 -8.41
N GLU A 37 14.81 15.42 -8.42
CA GLU A 37 13.52 15.00 -8.94
C GLU A 37 12.53 14.91 -7.77
N VAL A 38 11.27 15.21 -8.07
CA VAL A 38 10.17 15.16 -7.12
C VAL A 38 9.20 14.11 -7.65
N ASP A 39 8.97 13.07 -6.86
CA ASP A 39 8.00 12.02 -7.18
C ASP A 39 6.80 12.11 -6.23
N ASP A 40 5.62 12.09 -6.85
CA ASP A 40 4.34 12.15 -6.16
C ASP A 40 3.82 10.74 -5.88
N TYR A 41 3.69 10.40 -4.60
CA TYR A 41 3.15 9.13 -4.13
C TYR A 41 1.78 9.30 -3.49
N TYR A 42 0.84 8.46 -3.89
CA TYR A 42 -0.50 8.39 -3.34
C TYR A 42 -0.61 7.20 -2.39
N LYS A 43 -1.09 7.45 -1.18
CA LYS A 43 -1.29 6.42 -0.17
C LYS A 43 -2.72 5.91 -0.21
N LEU A 44 -2.86 4.67 -0.67
CA LEU A 44 -4.10 3.92 -0.60
C LEU A 44 -4.17 3.17 0.73
N GLY A 45 -5.32 3.21 1.38
CA GLY A 45 -5.61 2.45 2.59
C GLY A 45 -6.84 1.57 2.40
N CYS A 46 -6.80 0.38 2.97
CA CYS A 46 -7.98 -0.46 3.09
C CYS A 46 -8.57 -0.30 4.49
N PRO A 47 -9.81 0.23 4.63
CA PRO A 47 -10.43 0.44 5.94
C PRO A 47 -10.70 -0.87 6.70
N LYS A 48 -10.83 -2.00 5.97
CA LYS A 48 -11.14 -3.31 6.56
C LYS A 48 -9.95 -3.98 7.24
N CYS A 49 -8.77 -3.97 6.61
CA CYS A 49 -7.58 -4.63 7.15
C CYS A 49 -6.52 -3.65 7.67
N LYS A 50 -6.72 -2.34 7.48
CA LYS A 50 -5.74 -1.28 7.80
C LYS A 50 -4.39 -1.48 7.10
N THR A 51 -4.39 -2.18 5.96
CA THR A 51 -3.24 -2.28 5.07
C THR A 51 -3.14 -0.99 4.27
N TYR A 52 -1.92 -0.49 4.10
CA TYR A 52 -1.62 0.67 3.28
C TYR A 52 -0.76 0.25 2.09
N LYS A 53 -0.99 0.87 0.95
CA LYS A 53 -0.19 0.72 -0.27
C LYS A 53 0.12 2.11 -0.81
N SER A 54 1.38 2.41 -1.04
CA SER A 54 1.80 3.59 -1.79
C SER A 54 1.86 3.25 -3.27
N VAL A 55 1.34 4.14 -4.11
CA VAL A 55 1.32 4.00 -5.57
C VAL A 55 1.66 5.34 -6.22
N GLU A 56 2.29 5.29 -7.37
CA GLU A 56 2.56 6.48 -8.19
C GLU A 56 1.28 6.94 -8.90
N GLU A 57 1.28 8.17 -9.44
CA GLU A 57 0.13 8.74 -10.15
C GLU A 57 -0.40 7.82 -11.27
N TYR A 58 0.52 7.26 -12.07
CA TYR A 58 0.15 6.39 -13.18
C TYR A 58 -0.49 5.06 -12.72
N GLU A 59 0.00 4.50 -11.61
CA GLU A 59 -0.62 3.32 -11.00
C GLU A 59 -1.99 3.65 -10.41
N LEU A 60 -2.12 4.80 -9.74
CA LEU A 60 -3.39 5.28 -9.21
C LEU A 60 -4.43 5.41 -10.33
N PHE A 61 -4.05 6.02 -11.45
CA PHE A 61 -4.92 6.18 -12.61
C PHE A 61 -5.39 4.83 -13.15
N ARG A 62 -4.49 3.86 -13.32
CA ARG A 62 -4.88 2.50 -13.75
C ARG A 62 -5.77 1.79 -12.74
N MET A 63 -5.51 1.94 -11.45
CA MET A 63 -6.35 1.34 -10.41
C MET A 63 -7.75 1.97 -10.35
N ARG A 64 -7.87 3.27 -10.64
CA ARG A 64 -9.17 3.95 -10.78
C ARG A 64 -9.93 3.46 -12.01
N ASP A 65 -9.26 3.36 -13.16
CA ASP A 65 -9.85 2.87 -14.42
C ASP A 65 -10.40 1.43 -14.27
N LEU A 66 -9.67 0.59 -13.55
CA LEU A 66 -10.09 -0.78 -13.21
C LEU A 66 -11.18 -0.85 -12.13
N GLY A 67 -11.61 0.28 -11.56
CA GLY A 67 -12.60 0.33 -10.47
C GLY A 67 -12.12 -0.28 -9.15
N LEU A 68 -10.80 -0.40 -8.96
CA LEU A 68 -10.18 -0.97 -7.75
C LEU A 68 -10.10 0.03 -6.60
N ILE A 69 -10.26 1.32 -6.90
CA ILE A 69 -10.28 2.41 -5.93
C ILE A 69 -11.72 2.89 -5.80
N LYS A 70 -12.20 2.96 -4.56
CA LYS A 70 -13.44 3.67 -4.25
C LYS A 70 -13.13 5.16 -4.11
N ASP A 71 -13.45 5.93 -5.15
CA ASP A 71 -13.67 7.37 -4.99
C ASP A 71 -14.92 7.55 -4.12
N ASN A 72 -14.77 8.31 -3.05
CA ASN A 72 -15.80 8.53 -2.03
C ASN A 72 -16.83 9.56 -2.51
#